data_AF-A0A965I4N7-F1
#
_entry.id   AF-A0A965I4N7-F1
#
_cell.length_a   1.000
_cell.length_b   1.000
_cell.length_c   1.000
_cell.angle_alpha   90.00
_cell.angle_beta   90.00
_cell.angle_gamma   90.00
#
_symmetry.space_group_name_H-M   'P 1'
#
loop_
_entity.id
_entity.type
_entity.pdbx_description
1 polymer ?
#
loop_
_entity_poly.entity_id
_entity_poly.type
_entity_poly.pdbx_seq_one_letter_code
_entity_poly.pdbx_strand_id
1 'polypeptide(L)'
;MKEHLEKRCDDLATYLLKLEQRRGLKKQKRAKSSVKKFRLSTAWLCKRLLAAQAASNNAGMRISKDKNRYKKSRYLPEGISYDVTILGVLALMDLDGWVSEIRRGGYDRKTGVGKQTRIGATKKLLDWFSTDSVTISKFLVGCEDADPLVVQITSKRKATNEK
;
A
#
# COMPACT_ATOMS: atom_id res chain seq x y z
N MET A 1 -2.11 17.96 13.41
CA MET A 1 -1.34 17.47 12.23
C MET A 1 -1.64 16.01 11.89
N LYS A 2 -1.49 15.04 12.83
CA LYS A 2 -1.88 13.63 12.62
C LYS A 2 -3.37 13.48 12.22
N GLU A 3 -4.24 14.23 12.88
CA GLU A 3 -5.68 14.31 12.58
C GLU A 3 -5.97 14.81 11.15
N HIS A 4 -5.11 15.67 10.58
CA HIS A 4 -5.30 16.17 9.22
C HIS A 4 -5.07 15.06 8.19
N LEU A 5 -4.03 14.24 8.39
CA LEU A 5 -3.72 13.13 7.48
C LEU A 5 -4.75 12.01 7.57
N GLU A 6 -5.20 11.67 8.79
CA GLU A 6 -6.27 10.70 9.00
C GLU A 6 -7.56 11.16 8.34
N LYS A 7 -7.91 12.44 8.50
CA LYS A 7 -9.04 13.06 7.81
C LYS A 7 -8.89 13.00 6.28
N ARG A 8 -7.72 13.34 5.73
CA ARG A 8 -7.45 13.24 4.28
C ARG A 8 -7.54 11.81 3.75
N CYS A 9 -7.08 10.82 4.52
CA CYS A 9 -7.25 9.40 4.19
C CYS A 9 -8.73 8.99 4.19
N ASP A 10 -9.50 9.44 5.18
CA ASP A 10 -10.93 9.16 5.28
C ASP A 10 -11.74 9.85 4.18
N ASP A 11 -11.38 11.08 3.82
CA ASP A 11 -11.98 11.82 2.71
C ASP A 11 -11.69 11.12 1.38
N LEU A 12 -10.45 10.66 1.17
CA LEU A 12 -10.08 9.86 0.00
C LEU A 12 -10.83 8.52 -0.02
N ALA A 13 -10.93 7.82 1.11
CA ALA A 13 -11.71 6.58 1.18
C ALA A 13 -13.18 6.83 0.83
N THR A 14 -13.75 7.93 1.30
CA THR A 14 -15.13 8.34 0.98
C THR A 14 -15.28 8.69 -0.51
N TYR A 15 -14.28 9.35 -1.09
CA TYR A 15 -14.22 9.61 -2.53
C TYR A 15 -14.19 8.31 -3.35
N LEU A 16 -13.32 7.37 -3.01
CA LEU A 16 -13.19 6.08 -3.73
C LEU A 16 -14.46 5.23 -3.60
N LEU A 17 -15.15 5.26 -2.46
CA LEU A 17 -16.44 4.60 -2.30
C LEU A 17 -17.53 5.23 -3.20
N LYS A 18 -17.55 6.56 -3.33
CA LYS A 18 -18.45 7.24 -4.27
C LYS A 18 -18.11 6.91 -5.72
N LEU A 19 -16.82 6.84 -6.06
CA LEU A 19 -16.33 6.43 -7.37
C LEU A 19 -16.79 5.00 -7.72
N GLU A 20 -16.65 4.05 -6.78
CA GLU A 20 -17.10 2.66 -6.94
C GLU A 20 -18.58 2.58 -7.31
N GLN A 21 -19.42 3.36 -6.62
CA GLN A 21 -20.87 3.43 -6.88
C GLN A 21 -21.18 4.10 -8.23
N ARG A 22 -20.53 5.24 -8.54
CA ARG A 22 -20.73 5.97 -9.80
C ARG A 22 -20.34 5.16 -11.03
N ARG A 23 -19.26 4.38 -10.92
CA ARG A 23 -18.78 3.49 -12.00
C ARG A 23 -19.57 2.18 -12.09
N GLY A 24 -20.55 1.95 -11.22
CA GLY A 24 -21.35 0.72 -11.22
C GLY A 24 -20.58 -0.55 -10.88
N LEU A 25 -19.38 -0.42 -10.27
CA LEU A 25 -18.50 -1.56 -9.96
C LEU A 25 -19.10 -2.48 -8.88
N LYS A 26 -19.99 -1.94 -8.06
CA LYS A 26 -20.84 -2.71 -7.15
C LYS A 26 -22.29 -2.25 -7.23
N LYS A 27 -23.18 -3.23 -7.41
CA LYS A 27 -24.65 -3.00 -7.40
C LYS A 27 -25.20 -2.61 -6.03
N GLN A 28 -24.57 -3.09 -4.95
CA GLN A 28 -25.02 -2.87 -3.58
C GLN A 28 -24.02 -2.00 -2.81
N LYS A 29 -24.56 -1.18 -1.89
CA LYS A 29 -23.74 -0.46 -0.92
C LYS A 29 -23.06 -1.46 0.02
N ARG A 30 -21.81 -1.17 0.35
CA ARG A 30 -21.03 -2.00 1.30
C ARG A 30 -21.67 -1.95 2.69
N ALA A 31 -21.64 -3.08 3.40
CA ALA A 31 -21.98 -3.12 4.81
C ALA A 31 -21.04 -2.23 5.65
N LYS A 32 -21.52 -1.71 6.79
CA LYS A 32 -20.75 -0.81 7.67
C LYS A 32 -19.38 -1.37 8.07
N SER A 33 -19.31 -2.67 8.37
CA SER A 33 -18.06 -3.37 8.70
C SER A 33 -17.07 -3.40 7.53
N SER A 34 -17.56 -3.56 6.30
CA SER A 34 -16.75 -3.52 5.08
C SER A 34 -16.23 -2.11 4.78
N VAL A 35 -17.06 -1.09 5.03
CA VAL A 35 -16.64 0.33 4.92
C VAL A 35 -15.50 0.64 5.89
N LYS A 36 -15.59 0.18 7.15
CA LYS A 36 -14.52 0.36 8.14
C LYS A 36 -13.19 -0.26 7.67
N LYS A 37 -13.22 -1.51 7.18
CA LYS A 37 -12.03 -2.19 6.61
C LYS A 37 -11.48 -1.46 5.37
N PHE A 38 -12.37 -0.91 4.54
CA PHE A 38 -11.98 -0.14 3.36
C PHE A 38 -11.25 1.15 3.73
N ARG A 39 -11.76 1.91 4.70
CA ARG A 39 -11.08 3.12 5.22
C ARG A 39 -9.72 2.79 5.81
N LEU A 40 -9.64 1.76 6.65
CA LEU A 40 -8.38 1.30 7.24
C LEU A 40 -7.38 0.88 6.16
N SER A 41 -7.82 0.13 5.14
CA SER A 41 -6.99 -0.25 3.99
C SER A 41 -6.51 0.96 3.18
N THR A 42 -7.37 1.98 3.02
CA THR A 42 -7.02 3.22 2.31
C THR A 42 -5.95 3.99 3.07
N ALA A 43 -6.14 4.20 4.37
CA ALA A 43 -5.16 4.87 5.21
C ALA A 43 -3.82 4.12 5.23
N TRP A 44 -3.84 2.79 5.40
CA TRP A 44 -2.64 1.96 5.38
C TRP A 44 -1.88 2.07 4.07
N LEU A 45 -2.57 1.98 2.93
CA LEU A 45 -1.95 2.05 1.61
C LEU A 45 -1.39 3.45 1.31
N CYS A 46 -2.12 4.51 1.67
CA CYS A 46 -1.66 5.88 1.49
C CYS A 46 -0.41 6.18 2.32
N LYS A 47 -0.40 5.79 3.60
CA LYS A 47 0.77 5.97 4.47
C LYS A 47 2.01 5.31 3.89
N ARG A 48 1.90 4.09 3.39
CA ARG A 48 3.05 3.38 2.79
C ARG A 48 3.50 3.98 1.45
N LEU A 49 2.58 4.49 0.63
CA LEU A 49 2.92 5.19 -0.62
C LEU A 49 3.65 6.49 -0.34
N LEU A 50 3.14 7.29 0.61
CA LEU A 50 3.79 8.52 1.05
C LEU A 50 5.16 8.24 1.69
N ALA A 51 5.28 7.14 2.45
CA ALA A 51 6.54 6.67 3.00
C ALA A 51 7.59 6.37 1.93
N ALA A 52 7.19 5.61 0.91
CA ALA A 52 8.06 5.30 -0.21
C ALA A 52 8.48 6.58 -0.95
N GLN A 53 7.55 7.51 -1.17
CA GLN A 53 7.82 8.77 -1.84
C GLN A 53 8.79 9.66 -1.06
N ALA A 54 8.63 9.76 0.26
CA ALA A 54 9.53 10.54 1.12
C ALA A 54 10.95 9.97 1.13
N ALA A 55 11.09 8.64 1.04
CA ALA A 55 12.40 7.99 0.97
C ALA A 55 13.11 8.26 -0.37
N SER A 56 12.39 8.31 -1.50
CA SER A 56 12.91 8.89 -2.74
C SER A 56 11.78 9.22 -3.72
N ASN A 57 11.93 10.29 -4.49
CA ASN A 57 10.91 10.78 -5.44
C ASN A 57 10.48 9.75 -6.50
N ASN A 58 11.28 8.70 -6.74
CA ASN A 58 10.99 7.62 -7.69
C ASN A 58 10.86 6.24 -7.00
N ALA A 59 10.84 6.17 -5.67
CA ALA A 59 10.65 4.90 -4.97
C ALA A 59 9.18 4.49 -5.04
N GLY A 60 8.90 3.54 -5.92
CA GLY A 60 7.66 2.78 -5.83
C GLY A 60 7.64 1.90 -4.59
N MET A 61 6.52 1.92 -3.85
CA MET A 61 6.25 0.95 -2.81
C MET A 61 6.14 -0.45 -3.44
N ARG A 62 6.84 -1.42 -2.85
CA ARG A 62 6.65 -2.84 -3.19
C ARG A 62 5.35 -3.33 -2.60
N ILE A 63 4.48 -3.88 -3.45
CA ILE A 63 3.23 -4.50 -3.03
C ILE A 63 3.11 -5.89 -3.63
N SER A 64 2.68 -6.84 -2.81
CA SER A 64 2.41 -8.19 -3.26
C SER A 64 1.00 -8.25 -3.84
N LYS A 65 0.85 -8.75 -5.07
CA LYS A 65 -0.47 -9.09 -5.63
C LYS A 65 -0.87 -10.55 -5.34
N ASP A 66 -0.10 -11.27 -4.53
CA ASP A 66 -0.42 -12.63 -4.06
C ASP A 66 -1.34 -12.60 -2.83
N LYS A 67 -2.50 -13.26 -2.94
CA LYS A 67 -3.53 -13.37 -1.90
C LYS A 67 -3.02 -14.03 -0.63
N ASN A 68 -2.09 -14.97 -0.70
CA ASN A 68 -1.57 -15.67 0.47
C ASN A 68 -0.81 -14.75 1.42
N ARG A 69 -0.19 -13.68 0.91
CA ARG A 69 0.50 -12.68 1.74
C ARG A 69 -0.43 -11.85 2.63
N TYR A 70 -1.73 -11.90 2.37
CA TYR A 70 -2.75 -11.16 3.12
C TYR A 70 -3.59 -12.08 4.00
N LYS A 71 -3.21 -13.36 4.13
CA LYS A 71 -3.70 -14.21 5.22
C LYS A 71 -3.10 -13.71 6.53
N LYS A 72 -3.79 -13.98 7.65
CA LYS A 72 -3.39 -13.52 9.00
C LYS A 72 -1.87 -13.65 9.18
N SER A 73 -1.19 -12.53 9.36
CA SER A 73 0.25 -12.46 9.61
C SER A 73 0.50 -11.46 10.73
N ARG A 74 1.59 -11.66 11.48
CA ARG A 74 2.02 -10.72 12.53
C ARG A 74 2.26 -9.30 12.00
N TYR A 75 2.56 -9.16 10.70
CA TYR A 75 2.95 -7.90 10.05
C TYR A 75 1.82 -7.25 9.25
N LEU A 76 0.60 -7.80 9.32
CA LEU A 76 -0.57 -7.19 8.70
C LEU A 76 -1.51 -6.68 9.80
N PRO A 77 -1.81 -5.36 9.82
CA PRO A 77 -2.79 -4.83 10.73
C PRO A 77 -4.14 -5.53 10.59
N GLU A 78 -4.83 -5.69 11.73
CA GLU A 78 -6.14 -6.32 11.74
C GLU A 78 -7.13 -5.53 10.86
N GLY A 79 -7.83 -6.24 9.96
CA GLY A 79 -8.77 -5.65 9.01
C GLY A 79 -8.20 -5.37 7.62
N ILE A 80 -6.88 -5.48 7.42
CA ILE A 80 -6.26 -5.53 6.08
C ILE A 80 -6.51 -6.91 5.47
N SER A 81 -7.00 -6.93 4.22
CA SER A 81 -7.22 -8.17 3.49
C SER A 81 -7.00 -7.97 2.00
N TYR A 82 -6.66 -9.04 1.29
CA TYR A 82 -6.42 -8.98 -0.16
C TYR A 82 -7.62 -8.38 -0.92
N ASP A 83 -8.82 -8.89 -0.64
CA ASP A 83 -10.02 -8.53 -1.40
C ASP A 83 -10.44 -7.07 -1.17
N VAL A 84 -10.12 -6.49 -0.01
CA VAL A 84 -10.43 -5.08 0.28
C VAL A 84 -9.30 -4.17 -0.17
N THR A 85 -8.05 -4.48 0.18
CA THR A 85 -6.90 -3.61 -0.05
C THR A 85 -6.43 -3.65 -1.50
N ILE A 86 -6.31 -4.84 -2.10
CA ILE A 86 -5.78 -5.01 -3.46
C ILE A 86 -6.90 -4.92 -4.50
N LEU A 87 -7.93 -5.73 -4.37
CA LEU A 87 -9.03 -5.74 -5.36
C LEU A 87 -10.01 -4.58 -5.19
N GLY A 88 -10.03 -3.94 -4.02
CA GLY A 88 -10.88 -2.78 -3.75
C GLY A 88 -10.13 -1.47 -3.87
N VAL A 89 -9.41 -1.10 -2.82
CA VAL A 89 -8.76 0.21 -2.68
C VAL A 89 -7.74 0.45 -3.79
N LEU A 90 -6.74 -0.45 -3.94
CA LEU A 90 -5.68 -0.26 -4.93
C LEU A 90 -6.23 -0.23 -6.36
N ALA A 91 -7.19 -1.12 -6.69
CA ALA A 91 -7.82 -1.13 -8.00
C ALA A 91 -8.56 0.19 -8.31
N LEU A 92 -9.27 0.76 -7.33
CA LEU A 92 -9.95 2.06 -7.50
C LEU A 92 -8.95 3.22 -7.59
N MET A 93 -7.86 3.16 -6.83
CA MET A 93 -6.79 4.16 -6.89
C MET A 93 -6.08 4.14 -8.25
N ASP A 94 -5.80 2.95 -8.79
CA ASP A 94 -5.20 2.78 -10.12
C ASP A 94 -6.17 3.25 -11.22
N LEU A 95 -7.45 2.85 -11.14
CA LEU A 95 -8.49 3.22 -12.11
C LEU A 95 -8.68 4.73 -12.25
N ASP A 96 -8.60 5.47 -11.14
CA ASP A 96 -8.78 6.92 -11.12
C ASP A 96 -7.45 7.70 -11.15
N GLY A 97 -6.33 7.00 -11.36
CA GLY A 97 -5.01 7.62 -11.58
C GLY A 97 -4.38 8.22 -10.33
N TRP A 98 -4.71 7.74 -9.13
CA TRP A 98 -4.03 8.11 -7.88
C TRP A 98 -2.66 7.43 -7.77
N VAL A 99 -2.55 6.24 -8.31
CA VAL A 99 -1.35 5.40 -8.26
C VAL A 99 -0.97 5.02 -9.67
N SER A 100 0.32 4.79 -9.90
CA SER A 100 0.83 4.26 -11.16
C SER A 100 1.68 3.01 -10.91
N GLU A 101 1.56 2.01 -11.77
CA GLU A 101 2.46 0.86 -11.74
C GLU A 101 3.80 1.26 -12.35
N ILE A 102 4.84 1.36 -11.51
CA ILE A 102 6.22 1.65 -11.96
C ILE A 102 6.83 0.41 -12.59
N ARG A 103 6.59 -0.76 -11.96
CA ARG A 103 7.12 -2.03 -12.43
C ARG A 103 6.15 -3.15 -12.13
N ARG A 104 5.79 -3.91 -13.16
CA ARG A 104 5.03 -5.13 -13.02
C ARG A 104 5.84 -6.21 -12.30
N GLY A 105 5.25 -6.77 -11.25
CA GLY A 105 5.76 -7.97 -10.61
C GLY A 105 5.54 -9.20 -11.50
N GLY A 106 6.35 -10.23 -11.31
CA GLY A 106 6.27 -11.46 -12.09
C GLY A 106 7.00 -12.60 -11.40
N TYR A 107 6.61 -13.82 -11.72
CA TYR A 107 7.30 -15.01 -11.24
C TYR A 107 8.01 -15.67 -12.42
N ASP A 108 9.33 -15.77 -12.32
CA ASP A 108 10.12 -16.50 -13.29
C ASP A 108 10.21 -17.97 -12.87
N ARG A 109 9.57 -18.84 -13.68
CA ARG A 109 9.54 -20.30 -13.42
C ARG A 109 10.89 -20.96 -13.63
N LYS A 110 11.81 -20.37 -14.41
CA LYS A 110 13.13 -20.95 -14.68
C LYS A 110 14.09 -20.72 -13.52
N THR A 111 14.07 -19.52 -12.93
CA THR A 111 14.95 -19.15 -11.83
C THR A 111 14.33 -19.34 -10.45
N GLY A 112 13.01 -19.57 -10.38
CA GLY A 112 12.26 -19.63 -9.12
C GLY A 112 12.12 -18.29 -8.42
N VAL A 113 12.53 -17.18 -9.06
CA VAL A 113 12.57 -15.85 -8.44
C VAL A 113 11.28 -15.08 -8.70
N GLY A 114 10.65 -14.63 -7.61
CA GLY A 114 9.51 -13.72 -7.65
C GLY A 114 9.93 -12.26 -7.57
N LYS A 115 9.55 -11.47 -8.57
CA LYS A 115 9.64 -10.00 -8.57
C LYS A 115 8.32 -9.43 -8.07
N GLN A 116 8.36 -8.55 -7.08
CA GLN A 116 7.18 -7.85 -6.59
C GLN A 116 6.81 -6.66 -7.47
N THR A 117 5.51 -6.37 -7.54
CA THR A 117 5.00 -5.17 -8.20
C THR A 117 5.45 -3.93 -7.43
N ARG A 118 5.87 -2.90 -8.15
CA ARG A 118 6.14 -1.57 -7.58
C ARG A 118 5.10 -0.59 -8.05
N ILE A 119 4.50 0.11 -7.10
CA ILE A 119 3.51 1.15 -7.35
C ILE A 119 3.98 2.48 -6.78
N GLY A 120 3.82 3.55 -7.55
CA GLY A 120 4.21 4.90 -7.18
C GLY A 120 3.00 5.79 -6.93
N ALA A 121 3.13 6.72 -5.99
CA ALA A 121 2.19 7.82 -5.83
C ALA A 121 2.27 8.72 -7.07
N THR A 122 1.12 9.09 -7.64
CA THR A 122 1.07 10.10 -8.71
C THR A 122 1.03 11.51 -8.12
N LYS A 123 1.29 12.53 -8.94
CA LYS A 123 1.13 13.94 -8.55
C LYS A 123 -0.24 14.22 -7.93
N LYS A 124 -1.31 13.64 -8.50
CA LYS A 124 -2.69 13.75 -7.98
C LYS A 124 -2.81 13.33 -6.51
N LEU A 125 -2.14 12.24 -6.12
CA LEU A 125 -2.10 11.81 -4.73
C LEU A 125 -1.31 12.79 -3.86
N LEU A 126 -0.15 13.25 -4.33
CA LEU A 126 0.70 14.17 -3.57
C LEU A 126 0.01 15.53 -3.35
N ASP A 127 -0.61 16.07 -4.38
CA ASP A 127 -1.35 17.33 -4.34
C ASP A 127 -2.54 17.24 -3.36
N TRP A 128 -3.23 16.10 -3.34
CA TRP A 128 -4.34 15.85 -2.42
C TRP A 128 -3.94 15.88 -0.95
N PHE A 129 -2.78 15.33 -0.62
CA PHE A 129 -2.24 15.40 0.73
C PHE A 129 -1.51 16.73 1.00
N SER A 130 -1.33 17.58 -0.03
CA SER A 130 -0.76 18.94 0.05
C SER A 130 0.51 19.00 0.89
N THR A 131 1.39 18.02 0.71
CA THR A 131 2.47 17.74 1.65
C THR A 131 3.83 18.05 1.06
N ASP A 132 4.54 19.04 1.62
CA ASP A 132 5.98 19.18 1.41
C ASP A 132 6.70 17.91 1.90
N SER A 133 7.78 17.52 1.23
CA SER A 133 8.55 16.31 1.55
C SER A 133 9.02 16.26 3.02
N VAL A 134 9.36 17.41 3.59
CA VAL A 134 9.74 17.58 5.00
C VAL A 134 8.59 17.22 5.93
N THR A 135 7.37 17.59 5.53
CA THR A 135 6.15 17.36 6.29
C THR A 135 5.82 15.86 6.25
N ILE A 136 5.94 15.20 5.08
CA ILE A 136 5.80 13.73 4.94
C ILE A 136 6.80 12.99 5.84
N SER A 137 8.07 13.36 5.82
CA SER A 137 9.12 12.70 6.61
C SER A 137 8.88 12.81 8.12
N LYS A 138 8.46 13.98 8.62
CA LYS A 138 8.09 14.16 10.04
C LYS A 138 6.86 13.35 10.45
N PHE A 139 5.95 13.05 9.51
CA PHE A 139 4.76 12.23 9.78
C PHE A 139 5.02 10.73 9.86
N LEU A 140 6.11 10.26 9.25
CA LEU A 140 6.48 8.85 9.23
C LEU A 140 7.27 8.43 10.48
N VAL A 141 7.87 9.40 11.18
CA VAL A 141 8.48 9.18 12.49
C VAL A 141 7.37 8.77 13.48
N GLY A 142 7.26 7.48 13.78
CA GLY A 142 6.23 6.88 14.63
C GLY A 142 5.11 6.12 13.91
N CYS A 143 5.16 5.94 12.59
CA CYS A 143 4.38 4.89 11.93
C CYS A 143 5.11 3.55 12.09
N GLU A 144 4.85 2.83 13.19
CA GLU A 144 5.44 1.51 13.47
C GLU A 144 5.14 0.45 12.38
N ASP A 145 4.13 0.68 11.53
CA ASP A 145 3.80 -0.17 10.37
C ASP A 145 4.68 0.10 9.12
N ALA A 146 5.53 1.14 9.17
CA ALA A 146 6.61 1.34 8.20
C ALA A 146 7.85 0.65 8.74
N ASP A 147 7.79 -0.68 8.85
CA ASP A 147 9.00 -1.47 9.11
C ASP A 147 10.10 -0.98 8.16
N PRO A 148 11.29 -0.65 8.70
CA PRO A 148 12.38 -0.07 7.95
C PRO A 148 12.70 -1.03 6.81
N LEU A 149 13.11 -0.44 5.68
CA LEU A 149 13.86 -1.11 4.62
C LEU A 149 14.49 -2.40 5.16
N VAL A 150 13.93 -3.56 4.79
CA VAL A 150 14.63 -4.83 4.98
C VAL A 150 15.86 -4.73 4.09
N VAL A 151 16.92 -4.18 4.66
CA VAL A 151 18.29 -4.47 4.25
C VAL A 151 18.35 -5.97 4.43
N GLN A 152 18.25 -6.69 3.31
CA GLN A 152 18.62 -8.09 3.28
C GLN A 152 20.10 -8.11 3.65
N ILE A 153 20.39 -8.21 4.95
CA ILE A 153 21.69 -8.68 5.40
C ILE A 153 21.72 -10.12 4.90
N THR A 154 22.39 -10.32 3.77
CA THR A 154 22.79 -11.63 3.30
C THR A 154 23.74 -12.19 4.35
N SER A 155 23.22 -12.83 5.39
CA SER A 155 24.04 -13.71 6.21
C SER A 155 24.39 -14.90 5.32
N LYS A 156 25.63 -14.92 4.84
CA LYS A 156 26.21 -16.12 4.24
C LYS A 156 26.08 -17.22 5.29
N ARG A 157 25.29 -18.26 5.01
CA ARG A 157 25.31 -19.48 5.82
C ARG A 157 26.75 -20.01 5.81
N LYS A 158 27.35 -20.12 7.00
CA LYS A 158 28.60 -20.86 7.19
C LYS A 158 28.29 -22.30 6.80
N ALA A 159 28.97 -22.81 5.77
CA ALA A 159 28.95 -24.23 5.46
C ALA A 159 29.61 -24.97 6.64
N THR A 160 28.87 -25.86 7.27
CA THR A 160 29.46 -26.87 8.16
C THR A 160 29.92 -28.00 7.25
N ASN A 161 31.23 -28.09 7.00
CA ASN A 161 31.81 -29.28 6.42
C ASN A 161 31.73 -30.38 7.49
N GLU A 162 30.89 -31.38 7.27
CA GLU A 162 31.00 -32.66 7.95
C GLU A 162 32.30 -33.34 7.48
N LYS A 163 33.12 -33.76 8.45
CA LYS A 163 34.24 -34.68 8.29
C LYS A 163 33.88 -35.97 9.00
#